data_AF-A0AAD8FNI3-F1
#
_entry.id   AF-A0AAD8FNI3-F1
#
_cell.length_a   1.000
_cell.length_b   1.000
_cell.length_c   1.000
_cell.angle_alpha   90.00
_cell.angle_beta   90.00
_cell.angle_gamma   90.00
#
_symmetry.space_group_name_H-M   'P 1'
#
loop_
_entity.id
_entity.type
_entity.pdbx_description
1 polymer ?
#
loop_
_entity_poly.entity_id
_entity_poly.type
_entity_poly.pdbx_seq_one_letter_code
_entity_poly.pdbx_strand_id
1 'polypeptide(L)'
;MNRMLGYVFTEQFDNSKYPKETWLCQILSEIRWADIKVYRNRKEHADVICLRENEAAIQGADQYEITWYISWSPCNECAFQVIEFVEQHPHVKMNIFVSRLFRHQSSPHKQGLRDLSQHERIGLKVMTLTDFQDCFDCFVAEGNGFQNWKDLAGNSARYAAILEEITTQTFHRNPVLMLQDTTVFCQLFFPPVLFINMKKISSCDFTKQFKNLRYATGLKETWLCQILKEDDGAENLKVHRNGKQHAEMICLRQKESAIQAEITWYISWSPCDTCTPEIITFMEKHPKVKLNIFASRLYYGNNKIISSTVLIALLMAVDLDPGERLKEIQNSMLKC
;
A
#
# COMPACT_ATOMS: atom_id res chain seq x y z
N MET A 1 7.31 25.72 -12.77
CA MET A 1 7.79 25.98 -14.15
C MET A 1 6.76 25.35 -15.06
N ASN A 2 6.23 26.08 -16.04
CA ASN A 2 5.06 25.61 -16.78
C ASN A 2 5.44 24.95 -18.11
N ARG A 3 6.63 25.26 -18.64
CA ARG A 3 7.18 24.66 -19.86
C ARG A 3 8.66 24.34 -19.71
N MET A 4 9.12 23.28 -20.36
CA MET A 4 10.52 22.84 -20.42
C MET A 4 11.16 23.13 -21.78
N LEU A 5 12.49 23.07 -21.86
CA LEU A 5 13.22 23.22 -23.12
C LEU A 5 13.12 21.92 -23.94
N GLY A 6 13.09 22.04 -25.28
CA GLY A 6 12.91 20.89 -26.17
C GLY A 6 13.96 19.78 -25.99
N TYR A 7 15.23 20.14 -25.77
CA TYR A 7 16.26 19.13 -25.52
C TYR A 7 16.04 18.37 -24.20
N VAL A 8 15.47 19.03 -23.18
CA VAL A 8 15.12 18.38 -21.90
C VAL A 8 14.01 17.39 -22.14
N PHE A 9 13.00 17.74 -22.93
CA PHE A 9 11.95 16.79 -23.31
C PHE A 9 12.53 15.56 -24.02
N THR A 10 13.37 15.75 -25.04
CA THR A 10 14.01 14.64 -25.77
C THR A 10 14.97 13.82 -24.90
N GLU A 11 15.61 14.39 -23.89
CA GLU A 11 16.45 13.63 -22.97
C GLU A 11 15.62 12.80 -21.98
N GLN A 12 14.53 13.39 -21.47
CA GLN A 12 13.79 12.83 -20.35
C GLN A 12 12.64 11.93 -20.80
N PHE A 13 11.94 12.23 -21.88
CA PHE A 13 10.77 11.48 -22.35
C PHE A 13 11.08 10.44 -23.43
N ASP A 14 12.29 10.44 -23.99
CA ASP A 14 12.72 9.42 -24.97
C ASP A 14 12.65 8.01 -24.37
N ASN A 15 11.71 7.21 -24.85
CA ASN A 15 11.41 5.88 -24.31
C ASN A 15 12.50 4.83 -24.59
N SER A 16 13.55 5.18 -25.34
CA SER A 16 14.75 4.36 -25.55
C SER A 16 15.88 4.66 -24.56
N LYS A 17 15.78 5.76 -23.81
CA LYS A 17 16.80 6.22 -22.85
C LYS A 17 16.43 5.92 -21.40
N TYR A 18 17.46 5.89 -20.55
CA TYR A 18 17.34 5.55 -19.13
C TYR A 18 17.86 6.68 -18.21
N PRO A 19 17.27 7.90 -18.27
CA PRO A 19 17.71 9.00 -17.42
C PRO A 19 17.44 8.70 -15.94
N LYS A 20 18.29 9.24 -15.07
CA LYS A 20 18.15 9.10 -13.61
C LYS A 20 16.98 9.91 -13.04
N GLU A 21 16.61 10.99 -13.72
CA GLU A 21 15.54 11.89 -13.30
C GLU A 21 14.17 11.40 -13.76
N THR A 22 13.15 11.79 -13.00
CA THR A 22 11.74 11.61 -13.37
C THR A 22 11.12 12.98 -13.56
N TRP A 23 10.50 13.18 -14.72
CA TRP A 23 9.81 14.40 -15.11
C TRP A 23 8.33 14.08 -15.30
N LEU A 24 7.47 14.98 -14.83
CA LEU A 24 6.02 14.82 -14.84
C LEU A 24 5.40 16.13 -15.34
N CYS A 25 4.68 16.05 -16.45
CA CYS A 25 3.87 17.13 -16.99
C CYS A 25 2.42 16.89 -16.60
N GLN A 26 1.80 17.87 -15.94
CA GLN A 26 0.43 17.78 -15.47
C GLN A 26 -0.45 18.77 -16.22
N ILE A 27 -1.60 18.30 -16.69
CA ILE A 27 -2.78 19.13 -16.98
C ILE A 27 -3.78 18.91 -15.84
N LEU A 28 -4.15 19.97 -15.14
CA LEU A 28 -5.26 19.98 -14.19
C LEU A 28 -6.41 20.74 -14.85
N SER A 29 -7.53 20.08 -15.10
CA SER A 29 -8.70 20.72 -15.70
C SER A 29 -9.94 20.60 -14.83
N GLU A 30 -10.72 21.66 -14.84
CA GLU A 30 -12.11 21.73 -14.41
C GLU A 30 -12.95 22.13 -15.63
N ILE A 31 -14.28 22.03 -15.55
CA ILE A 31 -15.21 22.34 -16.67
C ILE A 31 -14.87 23.65 -17.41
N ARG A 32 -14.33 24.65 -16.71
CA ARG A 32 -14.15 26.01 -17.23
C ARG A 32 -12.70 26.42 -17.46
N TRP A 33 -11.72 25.63 -16.99
CA TRP A 33 -10.32 26.03 -17.05
C TRP A 33 -9.38 24.82 -17.06
N ALA A 34 -8.17 25.04 -17.57
CA ALA A 34 -7.08 24.09 -17.47
C ALA A 34 -5.79 24.83 -17.06
N ASP A 35 -5.05 24.24 -16.13
CA ASP A 35 -3.72 24.69 -15.70
C ASP A 35 -2.68 23.63 -16.05
N ILE A 36 -1.48 24.09 -16.44
CA ILE A 36 -0.38 23.22 -16.84
C ILE A 36 0.85 23.45 -15.97
N LYS A 37 1.44 22.37 -15.48
CA LYS A 37 2.64 22.42 -14.64
C LYS A 37 3.63 21.32 -14.98
N VAL A 38 4.92 21.63 -14.84
CA VAL A 38 6.02 20.67 -14.99
C VAL A 38 6.72 20.47 -13.65
N TYR A 39 6.82 19.20 -13.28
CA TYR A 39 7.49 18.71 -12.08
C TYR A 39 8.71 17.87 -12.47
N ARG A 40 9.70 17.87 -11.59
CA ARG A 40 10.85 16.96 -11.66
C ARG A 40 11.21 16.49 -10.27
N ASN A 41 11.81 15.30 -10.18
CA ASN A 41 12.32 14.80 -8.92
C ASN A 41 13.34 15.78 -8.31
N ARG A 42 13.25 15.93 -6.98
CA ARG A 42 14.21 16.70 -6.17
C ARG A 42 14.67 15.82 -5.00
N LYS A 43 14.44 16.27 -3.76
CA LYS A 43 14.54 15.41 -2.57
C LYS A 43 13.37 14.41 -2.46
N GLU A 44 12.31 14.65 -3.22
CA GLU A 44 11.07 13.86 -3.28
C GLU A 44 10.80 13.51 -4.75
N HIS A 45 9.97 12.48 -4.99
CA HIS A 45 9.55 12.11 -6.34
C HIS A 45 8.59 13.15 -6.94
N ALA A 46 8.57 13.26 -8.28
CA ALA A 46 7.81 14.28 -8.99
C ALA A 46 6.28 14.16 -8.80
N ASP A 47 5.79 12.92 -8.76
CA ASP A 47 4.40 12.56 -8.49
C ASP A 47 3.96 13.01 -7.09
N VAL A 48 4.75 12.76 -6.04
CA VAL A 48 4.45 13.19 -4.67
C VAL A 48 4.38 14.72 -4.57
N ILE A 49 5.30 15.42 -5.23
CA ILE A 49 5.30 16.90 -5.27
C ILE A 49 4.02 17.41 -5.94
N CYS A 50 3.64 16.80 -7.07
CA CYS A 50 2.44 17.14 -7.83
C CYS A 50 1.16 16.92 -7.01
N LEU A 51 0.98 15.75 -6.38
CA LEU A 51 -0.19 15.45 -5.54
C LEU A 51 -0.36 16.47 -4.40
N ARG A 52 0.73 16.77 -3.68
CA ARG A 52 0.71 17.74 -2.57
C ARG A 52 0.29 19.14 -3.02
N GLU A 53 0.72 19.58 -4.20
CA GLU A 53 0.32 20.89 -4.72
C GLU A 53 -1.14 20.91 -5.18
N ASN A 54 -1.64 19.79 -5.71
CA ASN A 54 -3.05 19.66 -6.10
C ASN A 54 -3.99 19.63 -4.89
N GLU A 55 -3.57 19.04 -3.76
CA GLU A 55 -4.32 19.05 -2.51
C GLU A 55 -4.77 20.48 -2.11
N ALA A 56 -3.89 21.47 -2.34
CA ALA A 56 -4.20 22.86 -2.03
C ALA A 56 -5.13 23.52 -3.08
N ALA A 57 -5.06 23.05 -4.33
CA ALA A 57 -5.76 23.63 -5.47
C ALA A 57 -7.18 23.06 -5.66
N ILE A 58 -7.37 21.78 -5.34
CA ILE A 58 -8.64 21.07 -5.48
C ILE A 58 -9.48 21.34 -4.24
N GLN A 59 -10.52 22.14 -4.40
CA GLN A 59 -11.45 22.50 -3.34
C GLN A 59 -12.88 22.46 -3.87
N GLY A 60 -13.84 22.12 -3.01
CA GLY A 60 -15.26 22.13 -3.36
C GLY A 60 -15.76 20.84 -3.99
N ALA A 61 -16.82 20.95 -4.80
CA ALA A 61 -17.57 19.82 -5.33
C ALA A 61 -17.47 19.68 -6.86
N ASP A 62 -16.60 20.47 -7.50
CA ASP A 62 -16.43 20.45 -8.95
C ASP A 62 -15.69 19.18 -9.41
N GLN A 63 -15.99 18.74 -10.63
CA GLN A 63 -15.32 17.59 -11.22
C GLN A 63 -13.98 18.04 -11.81
N TYR A 64 -12.90 17.43 -11.32
CA TYR A 64 -11.55 17.67 -11.82
C TYR A 64 -11.03 16.46 -12.61
N GLU A 65 -10.30 16.75 -13.68
CA GLU A 65 -9.51 15.75 -14.40
C GLU A 65 -8.03 16.12 -14.29
N ILE A 66 -7.23 15.14 -13.85
CA ILE A 66 -5.77 15.27 -13.77
C ILE A 66 -5.17 14.35 -14.81
N THR A 67 -4.45 14.92 -15.78
CA THR A 67 -3.71 14.16 -16.79
C THR A 67 -2.22 14.32 -16.57
N TRP A 68 -1.53 13.21 -16.37
CA TRP A 68 -0.08 13.14 -16.22
C TRP A 68 0.56 12.54 -17.47
N TYR A 69 1.55 13.23 -18.03
CA TYR A 69 2.58 12.61 -18.86
C TYR A 69 3.84 12.49 -18.01
N ILE A 70 4.22 11.26 -17.66
CA ILE A 70 5.33 11.01 -16.74
C ILE A 70 6.40 10.16 -17.41
N SER A 71 7.66 10.58 -17.26
CA SER A 71 8.79 9.97 -17.97
C SER A 71 9.09 8.55 -17.47
N TRP A 72 8.86 8.28 -16.19
CA TRP A 72 8.93 6.97 -15.55
C TRP A 72 7.62 6.69 -14.84
N SER A 73 7.09 5.47 -14.95
CA SER A 73 5.92 5.08 -14.18
C SER A 73 6.16 5.27 -12.67
N PRO A 74 5.13 5.66 -11.88
CA PRO A 74 5.26 5.77 -10.43
C PRO A 74 5.87 4.50 -9.82
N CYS A 75 6.70 4.66 -8.78
CA CYS A 75 7.15 3.50 -8.00
C CYS A 75 5.98 2.95 -7.16
N ASN A 76 6.13 1.78 -6.52
CA ASN A 76 5.05 1.18 -5.74
C ASN A 76 4.46 2.11 -4.67
N GLU A 77 5.33 2.86 -3.98
CA GLU A 77 4.91 3.80 -2.94
C GLU A 77 4.12 4.97 -3.52
N CYS A 78 4.59 5.53 -4.63
CA CYS A 78 3.90 6.63 -5.29
C CYS A 78 2.59 6.20 -5.93
N ALA A 79 2.53 4.98 -6.48
CA ALA A 79 1.29 4.38 -6.96
C ALA A 79 0.23 4.29 -5.85
N PHE A 80 0.65 3.89 -4.64
CA PHE A 80 -0.22 3.88 -3.47
C PHE A 80 -0.73 5.28 -3.11
N GLN A 81 0.15 6.29 -3.07
CA GLN A 81 -0.23 7.68 -2.78
C GLN A 81 -1.19 8.25 -3.83
N VAL A 82 -1.01 7.89 -5.10
CA VAL A 82 -1.95 8.28 -6.17
C VAL A 82 -3.34 7.69 -5.92
N ILE A 83 -3.44 6.42 -5.53
CA ILE A 83 -4.73 5.79 -5.21
C ILE A 83 -5.36 6.47 -4.01
N GLU A 84 -4.61 6.67 -2.92
CA GLU A 84 -5.12 7.33 -1.71
C GLU A 84 -5.63 8.75 -2.04
N PHE A 85 -4.91 9.49 -2.88
CA PHE A 85 -5.34 10.81 -3.32
C PHE A 85 -6.68 10.77 -4.08
N VAL A 86 -6.85 9.85 -5.04
CA VAL A 86 -8.10 9.70 -5.81
C VAL A 86 -9.25 9.16 -4.95
N GLU A 87 -8.97 8.37 -3.92
CA GLU A 87 -9.98 7.91 -2.94
C GLU A 87 -10.44 9.06 -2.04
N GLN A 88 -9.52 9.92 -1.59
CA GLN A 88 -9.82 11.10 -0.76
C GLN A 88 -10.56 12.20 -1.54
N HIS A 89 -10.43 12.22 -2.87
CA HIS A 89 -11.09 13.18 -3.75
C HIS A 89 -12.04 12.48 -4.74
N PRO A 90 -13.27 12.11 -4.33
CA PRO A 90 -14.20 11.35 -5.17
C PRO A 90 -14.59 12.03 -6.49
N HIS A 91 -14.41 13.35 -6.59
CA HIS A 91 -14.69 14.19 -7.75
C HIS A 91 -13.49 14.35 -8.69
N VAL A 92 -12.38 13.63 -8.42
CA VAL A 92 -11.19 13.61 -9.28
C VAL A 92 -11.18 12.34 -10.13
N LYS A 93 -11.00 12.53 -11.44
CA LYS A 93 -10.59 11.48 -12.38
C LYS A 93 -9.13 11.68 -12.77
N MET A 94 -8.37 10.60 -12.86
CA MET A 94 -6.94 10.67 -13.14
C MET A 94 -6.56 9.84 -14.37
N ASN A 95 -5.77 10.42 -15.26
CA ASN A 95 -5.18 9.73 -16.40
C ASN A 95 -3.65 9.82 -16.30
N ILE A 96 -2.96 8.68 -16.38
CA ILE A 96 -1.52 8.57 -16.24
C ILE A 96 -0.97 7.93 -17.51
N PHE A 97 -0.23 8.70 -18.28
CA PHE A 97 0.48 8.28 -19.47
C PHE A 97 1.97 8.19 -19.16
N VAL A 98 2.50 6.97 -19.17
CA VAL A 98 3.91 6.69 -18.83
C VAL A 98 4.75 6.52 -20.09
N SER A 99 5.89 7.19 -20.18
CA SER A 99 6.84 6.96 -21.29
C SER A 99 7.54 5.60 -21.13
N ARG A 100 7.97 5.27 -19.90
CA ARG A 100 8.69 4.03 -19.57
C ARG A 100 8.21 3.44 -18.25
N LEU A 101 8.32 2.13 -18.12
CA LEU A 101 7.95 1.40 -16.90
C LEU A 101 9.13 1.25 -15.93
N PHE A 102 9.07 1.90 -14.77
CA PHE A 102 10.12 1.88 -13.76
C PHE A 102 10.19 0.53 -13.03
N ARG A 103 11.35 -0.14 -13.10
CA ARG A 103 11.65 -1.40 -12.40
C ARG A 103 10.52 -2.44 -12.47
N HIS A 104 9.83 -2.51 -13.60
CA HIS A 104 8.63 -3.33 -13.81
C HIS A 104 8.87 -4.85 -13.73
N GLN A 105 10.12 -5.30 -13.61
CA GLN A 105 10.46 -6.70 -13.31
C GLN A 105 10.34 -7.02 -11.81
N SER A 106 10.39 -6.00 -10.95
CA SER A 106 10.29 -6.10 -9.48
C SER A 106 8.83 -6.31 -9.05
N SER A 107 8.57 -7.37 -8.27
CA SER A 107 7.22 -7.72 -7.80
C SER A 107 6.47 -6.55 -7.14
N PRO A 108 7.07 -5.76 -6.22
CA PRO A 108 6.43 -4.57 -5.68
C PRO A 108 6.00 -3.54 -6.74
N HIS A 109 6.86 -3.26 -7.72
CA HIS A 109 6.54 -2.27 -8.77
C HIS A 109 5.45 -2.77 -9.71
N LYS A 110 5.44 -4.08 -10.03
CA LYS A 110 4.32 -4.70 -10.75
C LYS A 110 3.01 -4.55 -9.99
N GLN A 111 3.05 -4.66 -8.65
CA GLN A 111 1.86 -4.53 -7.84
C GLN A 111 1.28 -3.12 -7.86
N GLY A 112 2.11 -2.08 -7.69
CA GLY A 112 1.65 -0.69 -7.80
C GLY A 112 1.01 -0.38 -9.15
N LEU A 113 1.58 -0.88 -10.27
CA LEU A 113 0.98 -0.70 -11.60
C LEU A 113 -0.36 -1.44 -11.75
N ARG A 114 -0.49 -2.65 -11.19
CA ARG A 114 -1.76 -3.38 -11.13
C ARG A 114 -2.81 -2.59 -10.37
N ASP A 115 -2.46 -2.11 -9.18
CA ASP A 115 -3.39 -1.42 -8.29
C ASP A 115 -3.90 -0.13 -8.95
N LEU A 116 -3.02 0.62 -9.60
CA LEU A 116 -3.40 1.79 -10.42
C LEU A 116 -4.36 1.40 -11.54
N SER A 117 -4.05 0.33 -12.28
CA SER A 117 -4.87 -0.10 -13.43
C SER A 117 -6.26 -0.63 -13.06
N GLN A 118 -6.41 -1.14 -11.83
CA GLN A 118 -7.65 -1.74 -11.34
C GLN A 118 -8.58 -0.70 -10.70
N HIS A 119 -8.08 0.50 -10.40
CA HIS A 119 -8.88 1.56 -9.79
C HIS A 119 -9.76 2.24 -10.84
N GLU A 120 -11.08 2.25 -10.62
CA GLU A 120 -12.08 2.65 -11.64
C GLU A 120 -11.91 4.09 -12.16
N ARG A 121 -11.40 5.01 -11.33
CA ARG A 121 -11.17 6.42 -11.68
C ARG A 121 -9.76 6.73 -12.19
N ILE A 122 -8.89 5.72 -12.36
CA ILE A 122 -7.51 5.89 -12.81
C ILE A 122 -7.31 5.19 -14.15
N GLY A 123 -7.03 5.96 -15.20
CA GLY A 123 -6.59 5.43 -16.49
C GLY A 123 -5.07 5.36 -16.56
N LEU A 124 -4.47 4.16 -16.54
CA LEU A 124 -3.03 3.97 -16.71
C LEU A 124 -2.70 3.45 -18.12
N LYS A 125 -1.89 4.19 -18.88
CA LYS A 125 -1.50 3.85 -20.26
C LYS A 125 -0.04 4.15 -20.53
N VAL A 126 0.53 3.47 -21.52
CA VAL A 126 1.86 3.83 -22.08
C VAL A 126 1.66 4.89 -23.16
N MET A 127 2.53 5.90 -23.18
CA MET A 127 2.50 6.97 -24.18
C MET A 127 2.69 6.42 -25.59
N THR A 128 1.76 6.75 -26.48
CA THR A 128 1.85 6.56 -27.92
C THR A 128 2.53 7.76 -28.59
N LEU A 129 2.76 7.68 -29.91
CA LEU A 129 3.28 8.81 -30.68
C LEU A 129 2.44 10.08 -30.49
N THR A 130 1.11 9.93 -30.49
CA THR A 130 0.18 11.05 -30.28
C THR A 130 0.33 11.64 -28.89
N ASP A 131 0.43 10.81 -27.85
CA ASP A 131 0.61 11.30 -26.47
C ASP A 131 1.94 12.06 -26.29
N PHE A 132 3.01 11.63 -26.97
CA PHE A 132 4.28 12.38 -26.98
C PHE A 132 4.16 13.72 -27.69
N GLN A 133 3.44 13.77 -28.81
CA GLN A 133 3.16 15.01 -29.54
C GLN A 133 2.33 15.96 -28.68
N ASP A 134 1.23 15.50 -28.09
CA ASP A 134 0.35 16.29 -27.22
C ASP A 134 1.13 16.84 -26.00
N CYS A 135 1.94 16.00 -25.38
CA CYS A 135 2.79 16.44 -24.27
C CYS A 135 3.85 17.46 -24.72
N PHE A 136 4.43 17.30 -25.91
CA PHE A 136 5.39 18.26 -26.45
C PHE A 136 4.72 19.62 -26.67
N ASP A 137 3.58 19.65 -27.36
CA ASP A 137 2.89 20.89 -27.73
C ASP A 137 2.39 21.67 -26.49
N CYS A 138 1.94 20.95 -25.46
CA CYS A 138 1.48 21.56 -24.21
C CYS A 138 2.64 22.08 -23.35
N PHE A 139 3.74 21.32 -23.23
CA PHE A 139 4.73 21.52 -22.15
C PHE A 139 6.12 21.92 -22.62
N VAL A 140 6.38 22.01 -23.91
CA VAL A 140 7.68 22.46 -24.43
C VAL A 140 7.59 23.92 -24.86
N ALA A 141 8.61 24.70 -24.50
CA ALA A 141 8.77 26.06 -24.97
C ALA A 141 9.27 26.08 -26.43
N GLU A 142 8.89 27.12 -27.18
CA GLU A 142 9.14 27.29 -28.63
C GLU A 142 10.42 26.65 -29.19
N GLY A 143 10.30 26.00 -30.36
CA GLY A 143 11.40 25.29 -31.03
C GLY A 143 10.95 24.61 -32.34
N ASN A 144 11.79 23.71 -32.87
CA ASN A 144 11.63 23.06 -34.19
C ASN A 144 10.54 21.96 -34.24
N GLY A 145 9.48 22.07 -33.45
CA GLY A 145 8.44 21.06 -33.31
C GLY A 145 8.95 19.74 -32.68
N PHE A 146 8.03 18.81 -32.46
CA PHE A 146 8.37 17.49 -31.95
C PHE A 146 9.12 16.68 -33.02
N GLN A 147 10.26 16.12 -32.64
CA GLN A 147 11.07 15.27 -33.51
C GLN A 147 11.04 13.84 -32.98
N ASN A 148 10.63 12.91 -33.84
CA ASN A 148 10.57 11.51 -33.47
C ASN A 148 11.98 10.94 -33.24
N TRP A 149 12.18 10.21 -32.15
CA TRP A 149 13.43 9.47 -31.91
C TRP A 149 13.36 8.06 -32.48
N LYS A 150 14.52 7.38 -32.49
CA LYS A 150 14.65 6.05 -33.07
C LYS A 150 13.74 5.06 -32.33
N ASP A 151 12.90 4.36 -33.11
CA ASP A 151 12.03 3.27 -32.63
C ASP A 151 11.04 3.66 -31.51
N LEU A 152 10.57 4.91 -31.50
CA LEU A 152 9.58 5.38 -30.51
C LEU A 152 8.36 4.47 -30.45
N ALA A 153 7.73 4.21 -31.59
CA ALA A 153 6.49 3.42 -31.66
C ALA A 153 6.71 1.95 -31.26
N GLY A 154 7.84 1.35 -31.66
CA GLY A 154 8.20 0.00 -31.27
C GLY A 154 8.42 -0.12 -29.76
N ASN A 155 9.12 0.83 -29.15
CA ASN A 155 9.30 0.87 -27.71
C ASN A 155 7.99 1.09 -26.95
N SER A 156 7.11 1.99 -27.43
CA SER A 156 5.78 2.17 -26.85
C SER A 156 4.96 0.88 -26.89
N ALA A 157 4.96 0.17 -28.01
CA ALA A 157 4.27 -1.12 -28.13
C ALA A 157 4.83 -2.17 -27.16
N ARG A 158 6.16 -2.23 -27.00
CA ARG A 158 6.82 -3.16 -26.04
C ARG A 158 6.44 -2.85 -24.60
N TYR A 159 6.49 -1.59 -24.19
CA TYR A 159 6.07 -1.19 -22.84
C TYR A 159 4.57 -1.43 -22.64
N ALA A 160 3.73 -1.18 -23.64
CA ALA A 160 2.30 -1.44 -23.57
C ALA A 160 2.01 -2.92 -23.35
N ALA A 161 2.68 -3.82 -24.08
CA ALA A 161 2.54 -5.26 -23.90
C ALA A 161 3.00 -5.71 -22.50
N ILE A 162 4.10 -5.15 -21.99
CA ILE A 162 4.57 -5.44 -20.62
C ILE A 162 3.55 -4.94 -19.58
N LEU A 163 3.00 -3.74 -19.77
CA LEU A 163 1.98 -3.20 -18.88
C LEU A 163 0.74 -4.08 -18.89
N GLU A 164 0.25 -4.47 -20.06
CA GLU A 164 -0.88 -5.38 -20.23
C GLU A 164 -0.62 -6.72 -19.54
N GLU A 165 0.57 -7.30 -19.69
CA GLU A 165 0.95 -8.53 -18.97
C GLU A 165 0.87 -8.33 -17.45
N ILE A 166 1.38 -7.21 -16.94
CA ILE A 166 1.35 -6.89 -15.51
C ILE A 166 -0.08 -6.75 -15.00
N THR A 167 -0.96 -6.08 -15.75
CA THR A 167 -2.32 -5.73 -15.32
C THR A 167 -3.34 -6.85 -15.54
N THR A 168 -3.11 -7.72 -16.53
CA THR A 168 -3.96 -8.89 -16.82
C THR A 168 -3.59 -10.13 -16.01
N GLN A 169 -2.39 -10.18 -15.40
CA GLN A 169 -2.02 -11.23 -14.45
C GLN A 169 -2.91 -11.17 -13.19
N THR A 170 -4.06 -11.83 -13.27
CA THR A 170 -4.91 -12.14 -12.13
C THR A 170 -4.21 -13.17 -11.27
N PHE A 171 -3.45 -12.73 -10.26
CA PHE A 171 -3.39 -13.54 -9.05
C PHE A 171 -4.81 -13.62 -8.53
N HIS A 172 -5.30 -14.84 -8.29
CA HIS A 172 -6.62 -15.11 -7.70
C HIS A 172 -6.90 -14.05 -6.64
N ARG A 173 -7.95 -13.25 -6.85
CA ARG A 173 -8.52 -12.40 -5.81
C ARG A 173 -8.68 -13.28 -4.59
N ASN A 174 -7.82 -13.10 -3.59
CA ASN A 174 -8.08 -13.64 -2.29
C ASN A 174 -9.29 -12.84 -1.78
N PRO A 175 -10.45 -13.45 -1.47
CA PRO A 175 -11.70 -12.73 -1.19
C PRO A 175 -11.70 -11.81 0.05
N VAL A 176 -10.54 -11.47 0.62
CA VAL A 176 -10.42 -10.83 1.94
C VAL A 176 -10.28 -9.30 1.85
N LEU A 177 -10.27 -8.69 0.66
CA LEU A 177 -10.21 -7.23 0.49
C LEU A 177 -11.58 -6.64 0.11
N MET A 178 -12.59 -6.89 0.94
CA MET A 178 -13.85 -6.12 0.95
C MET A 178 -14.31 -5.94 2.41
N LEU A 179 -13.67 -5.03 3.14
CA LEU A 179 -14.26 -4.38 4.31
C LEU A 179 -13.95 -2.88 4.19
N GLN A 180 -14.55 -2.24 3.17
CA GLN A 180 -14.46 -0.79 2.96
C GLN A 180 -15.56 0.02 3.68
N ASP A 181 -16.41 -0.60 4.50
CA ASP A 181 -17.36 0.13 5.34
C ASP A 181 -16.84 0.30 6.78
N THR A 182 -15.90 1.23 6.94
CA THR A 182 -15.26 1.55 8.23
C THR A 182 -16.19 2.19 9.26
N THR A 183 -17.44 2.52 8.91
CA THR A 183 -18.43 3.06 9.84
C THR A 183 -19.26 1.99 10.54
N VAL A 184 -19.48 0.83 9.90
CA VAL A 184 -20.33 -0.25 10.44
C VAL A 184 -19.52 -1.26 11.26
N PHE A 185 -18.24 -1.45 10.93
CA PHE A 185 -17.39 -2.44 11.60
C PHE A 185 -16.96 -2.02 13.02
N CYS A 186 -16.89 -0.72 13.31
CA CYS A 186 -16.55 -0.22 14.65
C CYS A 186 -17.67 -0.43 15.69
N GLN A 187 -18.92 -0.67 15.27
CA GLN A 187 -20.05 -0.83 16.19
C GLN A 187 -20.41 -2.29 16.50
N LEU A 188 -19.96 -3.25 15.69
CA LEU A 188 -20.42 -4.65 15.80
C LEU A 188 -19.43 -5.60 16.48
N PHE A 189 -18.17 -5.19 16.70
CA PHE A 189 -17.14 -6.06 17.34
C PHE A 189 -16.52 -5.51 18.63
N PHE A 190 -16.86 -4.28 19.04
CA PHE A 190 -16.50 -3.78 20.36
C PHE A 190 -17.71 -3.89 21.28
N PRO A 191 -17.76 -4.85 22.23
CA PRO A 191 -18.76 -4.77 23.28
C PRO A 191 -18.62 -3.42 24.00
N PRO A 192 -19.73 -2.77 24.37
CA PRO A 192 -19.71 -1.47 25.01
C PRO A 192 -19.29 -1.65 26.47
N VAL A 193 -17.98 -1.76 26.74
CA VAL A 193 -17.50 -1.69 28.12
C VAL A 193 -16.33 -0.72 28.26
N LEU A 194 -16.66 0.29 29.05
CA LEU A 194 -15.89 1.39 29.58
C LEU A 194 -15.09 0.95 30.82
N PHE A 195 -13.80 1.30 30.87
CA PHE A 195 -12.87 1.44 32.04
C PHE A 195 -12.49 0.16 32.83
N ILE A 196 -11.20 -0.08 33.16
CA ILE A 196 -10.45 0.46 34.32
C ILE A 196 -8.90 0.34 34.11
N ASN A 197 -8.16 1.36 34.56
CA ASN A 197 -6.71 1.46 34.83
C ASN A 197 -5.68 0.80 33.88
N MET A 198 -5.35 1.49 32.78
CA MET A 198 -4.01 2.05 32.45
C MET A 198 -3.99 2.49 30.97
N LYS A 199 -3.71 3.79 30.73
CA LYS A 199 -3.51 4.48 29.43
C LYS A 199 -4.33 3.97 28.23
N LYS A 200 -5.50 4.59 28.03
CA LYS A 200 -6.22 4.53 26.75
C LYS A 200 -5.34 5.04 25.62
N ILE A 201 -5.37 4.38 24.46
CA ILE A 201 -4.82 4.94 23.22
C ILE A 201 -5.65 6.17 22.84
N SER A 202 -5.00 7.25 22.42
CA SER A 202 -5.75 8.42 21.94
C SER A 202 -6.47 8.06 20.64
N SER A 203 -7.64 8.67 20.38
CA SER A 203 -8.37 8.44 19.12
C SER A 203 -7.52 8.76 17.88
N CYS A 204 -6.64 9.77 18.00
CA CYS A 204 -5.71 10.16 16.94
C CYS A 204 -4.64 9.09 16.71
N ASP A 205 -4.03 8.57 17.80
CA ASP A 205 -3.04 7.50 17.70
C ASP A 205 -3.65 6.20 17.17
N PHE A 206 -4.86 5.84 17.59
CA PHE A 206 -5.55 4.65 17.09
C PHE A 206 -5.83 4.76 15.59
N THR A 207 -6.43 5.88 15.16
CA THR A 207 -6.74 6.11 13.74
C THR A 207 -5.48 6.10 12.89
N LYS A 208 -4.38 6.68 13.39
CA LYS A 208 -3.11 6.69 12.68
C LYS A 208 -2.45 5.31 12.61
N GLN A 209 -2.45 4.55 13.71
CA GLN A 209 -1.68 3.31 13.84
C GLN A 209 -2.44 2.07 13.38
N PHE A 210 -3.78 2.05 13.43
CA PHE A 210 -4.62 0.90 13.07
C PHE A 210 -5.37 1.09 11.74
N LYS A 211 -5.12 2.17 10.99
CA LYS A 211 -5.63 2.32 9.61
C LYS A 211 -5.17 1.14 8.76
N ASN A 212 -6.12 0.43 8.14
CA ASN A 212 -5.84 -0.70 7.26
C ASN A 212 -5.27 -0.18 5.93
N LEU A 213 -3.97 0.14 5.94
CA LEU A 213 -3.22 0.63 4.80
C LEU A 213 -2.47 -0.53 4.15
N ARG A 214 -2.55 -0.63 2.82
CA ARG A 214 -1.84 -1.66 2.05
C ARG A 214 -0.32 -1.53 2.15
N TYR A 215 0.17 -0.29 2.26
CA TYR A 215 1.55 0.06 2.56
C TYR A 215 1.53 1.22 3.56
N ALA A 216 2.39 1.16 4.58
CA ALA A 216 2.44 2.18 5.62
C ALA A 216 3.88 2.70 5.81
N THR A 217 4.26 3.67 4.99
CA THR A 217 5.55 4.36 5.11
C THR A 217 5.59 5.29 6.33
N GLY A 218 6.71 5.23 7.06
CA GLY A 218 6.94 6.10 8.22
C GLY A 218 6.35 5.59 9.54
N LEU A 219 5.48 4.58 9.52
CA LEU A 219 5.03 3.88 10.72
C LEU A 219 6.06 2.83 11.15
N LYS A 220 7.10 3.28 11.85
CA LYS A 220 8.14 2.41 12.44
C LYS A 220 7.68 1.72 13.73
N GLU A 221 6.42 1.92 14.10
CA GLU A 221 5.86 1.50 15.36
C GLU A 221 4.83 0.40 15.18
N THR A 222 4.95 -0.63 16.00
CA THR A 222 3.97 -1.69 16.17
C THR A 222 3.29 -1.47 17.51
N TRP A 223 2.01 -1.12 17.43
CA TRP A 223 1.08 -1.07 18.54
C TRP A 223 0.30 -2.38 18.62
N LEU A 224 0.10 -2.87 19.84
CA LEU A 224 -0.60 -4.12 20.15
C LEU A 224 -1.53 -3.88 21.34
N CYS A 225 -2.83 -4.03 21.12
CA CYS A 225 -3.84 -4.03 22.17
C CYS A 225 -4.16 -5.49 22.53
N GLN A 226 -3.94 -5.86 23.78
CA GLN A 226 -4.21 -7.19 24.31
C GLN A 226 -5.47 -7.16 25.16
N ILE A 227 -6.34 -8.14 24.95
CA ILE A 227 -7.41 -8.51 25.86
C ILE A 227 -7.06 -9.89 26.42
N LEU A 228 -7.05 -9.99 27.74
CA LEU A 228 -6.87 -11.24 28.45
C LEU A 228 -8.18 -11.59 29.15
N LYS A 229 -8.74 -12.76 28.85
CA LYS A 229 -9.88 -13.29 29.57
C LYS A 229 -9.42 -14.39 30.52
N GLU A 230 -9.60 -14.15 31.82
CA GLU A 230 -9.28 -15.09 32.88
C GLU A 230 -10.45 -16.09 33.10
N ASP A 231 -10.18 -17.20 33.77
CA ASP A 231 -11.15 -18.29 33.98
C ASP A 231 -12.40 -17.85 34.77
N ASP A 232 -12.28 -16.81 35.59
CA ASP A 232 -13.40 -16.20 36.32
C ASP A 232 -14.27 -15.27 35.43
N GLY A 233 -13.91 -15.14 34.15
CA GLY A 233 -14.57 -14.27 33.18
C GLY A 233 -14.09 -12.82 33.22
N ALA A 234 -13.12 -12.46 34.06
CA ALA A 234 -12.56 -11.12 34.11
C ALA A 234 -11.75 -10.81 32.84
N GLU A 235 -11.95 -9.62 32.29
CA GLU A 235 -11.22 -9.13 31.12
C GLU A 235 -10.20 -8.06 31.52
N ASN A 236 -8.93 -8.30 31.18
CA ASN A 236 -7.83 -7.39 31.47
C ASN A 236 -7.25 -6.85 30.16
N LEU A 237 -7.35 -5.53 29.96
CA LEU A 237 -6.92 -4.87 28.73
C LEU A 237 -5.57 -4.18 28.92
N LYS A 238 -4.66 -4.40 27.98
CA LYS A 238 -3.33 -3.79 27.96
C LYS A 238 -2.98 -3.26 26.59
N VAL A 239 -2.24 -2.15 26.55
CA VAL A 239 -1.68 -1.60 25.30
C VAL A 239 -0.16 -1.66 25.38
N HIS A 240 0.43 -2.25 24.36
CA HIS A 240 1.87 -2.39 24.19
C HIS A 240 2.31 -1.65 22.93
N ARG A 241 3.50 -1.07 22.99
CA ARG A 241 4.16 -0.40 21.86
C ARG A 241 5.57 -0.94 21.75
N ASN A 242 6.02 -1.21 20.53
CA ASN A 242 7.40 -1.60 20.28
C ASN A 242 8.37 -0.49 20.72
N GLY A 243 9.50 -0.91 21.28
CA GLY A 243 10.59 -0.04 21.71
C GLY A 243 11.92 -0.60 21.22
N LYS A 244 12.80 -1.00 22.15
CA LYS A 244 13.99 -1.80 21.80
C LYS A 244 13.68 -3.27 21.49
N GLN A 245 12.44 -3.70 21.73
CA GLN A 245 11.91 -5.04 21.46
C GLN A 245 10.57 -4.91 20.75
N HIS A 246 10.21 -5.93 19.97
CA HIS A 246 8.92 -6.01 19.29
C HIS A 246 7.77 -6.19 20.31
N ALA A 247 6.57 -5.70 19.98
CA ALA A 247 5.45 -5.62 20.92
C ALA A 247 4.95 -7.00 21.38
N GLU A 248 5.00 -7.98 20.48
CA GLU A 248 4.67 -9.39 20.68
C GLU A 248 5.56 -10.00 21.77
N MET A 249 6.87 -9.73 21.72
CA MET A 249 7.85 -10.26 22.67
C MET A 249 7.66 -9.69 24.08
N ILE A 250 7.21 -8.42 24.17
CA ILE A 250 6.86 -7.80 25.45
C ILE A 250 5.64 -8.49 26.06
N CYS A 251 4.65 -8.84 25.24
CA CYS A 251 3.43 -9.52 25.71
C CYS A 251 3.71 -10.95 26.21
N LEU A 252 4.53 -11.72 25.48
CA LEU A 252 4.85 -13.11 25.83
C LEU A 252 5.63 -13.23 27.15
N ARG A 253 6.55 -12.30 27.44
CA ARG A 253 7.39 -12.35 28.67
C ARG A 253 6.64 -12.02 29.96
N GLN A 254 5.50 -11.33 29.90
CA GLN A 254 4.77 -10.91 31.11
C GLN A 254 3.92 -12.03 31.75
N LYS A 255 4.04 -13.27 31.26
CA LYS A 255 3.01 -14.31 31.44
C LYS A 255 3.53 -15.70 31.87
N GLU A 256 4.59 -15.75 32.68
CA GLU A 256 4.99 -17.02 33.34
C GLU A 256 4.04 -17.45 34.48
N SER A 257 3.17 -16.58 35.01
CA SER A 257 2.44 -16.83 36.26
C SER A 257 0.91 -16.91 36.17
N ALA A 258 0.30 -16.92 34.99
CA ALA A 258 -1.17 -17.03 34.85
C ALA A 258 -1.55 -17.88 33.63
N ILE A 259 -1.84 -19.17 33.87
CA ILE A 259 -2.17 -20.20 32.87
C ILE A 259 -3.67 -20.53 32.95
N GLN A 260 -4.25 -20.79 31.77
CA GLN A 260 -5.68 -20.92 31.40
C GLN A 260 -6.35 -19.56 31.16
N ALA A 261 -6.03 -18.95 30.00
CA ALA A 261 -6.65 -17.72 29.58
C ALA A 261 -6.80 -17.68 28.06
N GLU A 262 -7.88 -17.05 27.59
CA GLU A 262 -8.03 -16.66 26.19
C GLU A 262 -7.38 -15.28 26.02
N ILE A 263 -6.44 -15.18 25.07
CA ILE A 263 -5.70 -13.98 24.74
C ILE A 263 -6.14 -13.53 23.36
N THR A 264 -6.55 -12.27 23.26
CA THR A 264 -6.85 -11.64 21.97
C THR A 264 -5.94 -10.46 21.73
N TRP A 265 -5.25 -10.44 20.60
CA TRP A 265 -4.37 -9.35 20.17
C TRP A 265 -5.01 -8.62 18.99
N TYR A 266 -5.11 -7.30 19.11
CA TYR A 266 -5.30 -6.39 17.98
C TYR A 266 -3.98 -5.70 17.71
N ILE A 267 -3.34 -6.01 16.59
CA ILE A 267 -1.99 -5.54 16.28
C ILE A 267 -1.97 -4.71 15.00
N SER A 268 -1.31 -3.57 15.04
CA SER A 268 -1.18 -2.65 13.91
C SER A 268 -0.41 -3.23 12.72
N TRP A 269 0.54 -4.15 12.96
CA TRP A 269 1.31 -4.88 11.97
C TRP A 269 1.37 -6.36 12.37
N SER A 270 1.21 -7.28 11.42
CA SER A 270 1.32 -8.71 11.72
C SER A 270 2.70 -9.06 12.28
N PRO A 271 2.81 -10.13 13.10
CA PRO A 271 4.10 -10.58 13.62
C PRO A 271 5.14 -10.81 12.52
N CYS A 272 6.38 -10.41 12.79
CA CYS A 272 7.49 -10.63 11.86
C CYS A 272 8.04 -12.06 11.91
N ASP A 273 9.01 -12.35 11.05
CA ASP A 273 9.69 -13.64 10.90
C ASP A 273 10.48 -14.06 12.14
N THR A 274 10.96 -13.11 12.95
CA THR A 274 11.59 -13.38 14.24
C THR A 274 10.61 -13.55 15.40
N CYS A 275 9.44 -12.89 15.35
CA CYS A 275 8.42 -13.02 16.40
C CYS A 275 7.55 -14.26 16.25
N THR A 276 7.30 -14.69 15.01
CA THR A 276 6.41 -15.84 14.74
C THR A 276 6.89 -17.14 15.39
N PRO A 277 8.17 -17.54 15.30
CA PRO A 277 8.67 -18.75 15.96
C PRO A 277 8.57 -18.70 17.49
N GLU A 278 8.75 -17.53 18.08
CA GLU A 278 8.63 -17.32 19.54
C GLU A 278 7.18 -17.47 20.00
N ILE A 279 6.22 -16.94 19.22
CA ILE A 279 4.78 -17.14 19.46
C ILE A 279 4.43 -18.63 19.39
N ILE A 280 4.91 -19.33 18.36
CA ILE A 280 4.68 -20.79 18.22
C ILE A 280 5.25 -21.54 19.42
N THR A 281 6.49 -21.26 19.80
CA THR A 281 7.17 -21.88 20.96
C THR A 281 6.39 -21.64 22.26
N PHE A 282 5.83 -20.45 22.44
CA PHE A 282 4.96 -20.16 23.57
C PHE A 282 3.67 -20.99 23.55
N MET A 283 3.01 -21.08 22.40
CA MET A 283 1.78 -21.88 22.25
C MET A 283 2.02 -23.38 22.50
N GLU A 284 3.17 -23.91 22.06
CA GLU A 284 3.57 -25.30 22.32
C GLU A 284 3.80 -25.57 23.81
N LYS A 285 4.41 -24.63 24.54
CA LYS A 285 4.62 -24.73 25.99
C LYS A 285 3.32 -24.58 26.80
N HIS A 286 2.32 -23.91 26.24
CA HIS A 286 1.07 -23.57 26.92
C HIS A 286 -0.15 -24.04 26.12
N PRO A 287 -0.39 -25.36 26.00
CA PRO A 287 -1.44 -25.92 25.13
C PRO A 287 -2.87 -25.57 25.54
N LYS A 288 -3.06 -25.06 26.77
CA LYS A 288 -4.37 -24.60 27.27
C LYS A 288 -4.67 -23.12 26.97
N VAL A 289 -3.71 -22.38 26.40
CA VAL A 289 -3.90 -20.97 26.04
C VAL A 289 -4.48 -20.90 24.63
N LYS A 290 -5.54 -20.11 24.47
CA LYS A 290 -6.08 -19.77 23.14
C LYS A 290 -5.62 -18.37 22.77
N LEU A 291 -4.94 -18.22 21.64
CA LEU A 291 -4.43 -16.95 21.15
C LEU A 291 -5.12 -16.57 19.83
N ASN A 292 -5.86 -15.47 19.85
CA ASN A 292 -6.47 -14.86 18.67
C ASN A 292 -5.64 -13.62 18.25
N ILE A 293 -5.28 -13.49 16.98
CA ILE A 293 -4.51 -12.34 16.48
C ILE A 293 -5.25 -11.69 15.31
N PHE A 294 -5.60 -10.43 15.48
CA PHE A 294 -6.21 -9.57 14.48
C PHE A 294 -5.22 -8.50 14.07
N ALA A 295 -4.66 -8.62 12.86
CA ALA A 295 -3.70 -7.66 12.33
C ALA A 295 -4.39 -6.63 11.44
N SER A 296 -4.10 -5.33 11.63
CA SER A 296 -4.57 -4.27 10.75
C SER A 296 -3.83 -4.24 9.42
N ARG A 297 -2.55 -4.65 9.40
CA ARG A 297 -1.69 -4.67 8.22
C ARG A 297 -0.77 -5.88 8.26
N LEU A 298 -0.37 -6.38 7.09
CA LEU A 298 0.62 -7.46 6.97
C LEU A 298 2.03 -6.89 6.90
N TYR A 299 2.93 -7.41 7.72
CA TYR A 299 4.35 -7.05 7.71
C TYR A 299 5.11 -7.88 6.67
N TYR A 300 5.80 -7.21 5.75
CA TYR A 300 6.59 -7.84 4.68
C TYR A 300 8.09 -7.67 4.94
N GLY A 301 8.72 -8.66 5.57
CA GLY A 301 10.17 -8.71 5.75
C GLY A 301 10.90 -9.20 4.50
N ASN A 302 11.93 -8.47 4.03
CA ASN A 302 12.93 -8.91 3.03
C ASN A 302 12.39 -9.69 1.81
N ASN A 303 11.32 -9.20 1.17
CA ASN A 303 10.74 -9.76 -0.08
C ASN A 303 10.29 -11.22 -0.01
N LYS A 304 10.10 -11.80 1.17
CA LYS A 304 9.28 -13.00 1.33
C LYS A 304 7.96 -12.55 1.94
N ILE A 305 6.86 -12.96 1.34
CA ILE A 305 5.58 -12.93 2.05
C ILE A 305 5.87 -13.72 3.31
N ILE A 306 5.73 -13.10 4.49
CA ILE A 306 5.59 -13.84 5.74
C ILE A 306 4.18 -14.40 5.66
N SER A 307 4.10 -15.40 4.78
CA SER A 307 3.12 -16.44 4.70
C SER A 307 1.66 -15.97 4.58
N SER A 308 1.15 -16.00 3.34
CA SER A 308 -0.25 -16.35 3.12
C SER A 308 -0.63 -17.64 3.85
N THR A 309 0.33 -18.51 4.21
CA THR A 309 0.15 -19.68 5.07
C THR A 309 0.00 -19.35 6.55
N VAL A 310 0.49 -18.21 7.09
CA VAL A 310 0.17 -17.77 8.47
C VAL A 310 -1.23 -17.20 8.49
N LEU A 311 -1.66 -16.49 7.45
CA LEU A 311 -3.04 -16.01 7.33
C LEU A 311 -4.03 -17.18 7.09
N ILE A 312 -3.67 -18.17 6.26
CA ILE A 312 -4.48 -19.38 6.03
C ILE A 312 -4.45 -20.30 7.26
N ALA A 313 -3.30 -20.46 7.95
CA ALA A 313 -3.26 -21.20 9.21
C ALA A 313 -4.00 -20.49 10.34
N LEU A 314 -4.03 -19.15 10.38
CA LEU A 314 -4.82 -18.37 11.34
C LEU A 314 -6.32 -18.31 10.99
N LEU A 315 -6.69 -18.38 9.71
CA LEU A 315 -8.10 -18.39 9.24
C LEU A 315 -8.72 -19.79 9.20
N MET A 316 -7.92 -20.85 9.00
CA MET A 316 -8.40 -22.25 9.03
C MET A 316 -8.34 -22.89 10.43
N ALA A 317 -7.73 -22.22 11.41
CA ALA A 317 -7.64 -22.72 12.79
C ALA A 317 -8.93 -22.52 13.63
N VAL A 318 -10.08 -22.28 13.00
CA VAL A 318 -11.33 -22.10 13.74
C VAL A 318 -11.89 -23.43 14.27
N ASP A 319 -11.57 -24.61 13.70
CA ASP A 319 -12.22 -25.87 14.13
C ASP A 319 -11.38 -27.18 14.12
N LEU A 320 -10.05 -27.16 13.90
CA LEU A 320 -9.25 -28.41 13.81
C LEU A 320 -8.59 -28.86 15.12
N ASP A 321 -8.42 -30.16 15.32
CA ASP A 321 -7.73 -30.77 16.47
C ASP A 321 -6.21 -30.49 16.48
N PRO A 322 -5.55 -30.30 17.64
CA PRO A 322 -4.13 -29.91 17.73
C PRO A 322 -3.14 -30.83 16.99
N GLY A 323 -3.44 -32.13 16.86
CA GLY A 323 -2.55 -33.08 16.18
C GLY A 323 -2.55 -32.93 14.65
N GLU A 324 -3.65 -32.47 14.07
CA GLU A 324 -3.78 -32.23 12.62
C GLU A 324 -3.17 -30.89 12.20
N ARG A 325 -3.25 -29.88 13.09
CA ARG A 325 -2.61 -28.56 12.92
C ARG A 325 -1.10 -28.66 12.68
N LEU A 326 -0.41 -29.54 13.41
CA LEU A 326 1.05 -29.68 13.32
C LEU A 326 1.49 -30.27 11.96
N LYS A 327 0.71 -31.20 11.41
CA LYS A 327 0.99 -31.83 10.11
C LYS A 327 0.77 -30.88 8.94
N GLU A 328 -0.26 -30.02 8.99
CA GLU A 328 -0.48 -29.00 7.96
C GLU A 328 0.62 -27.93 7.97
N ILE A 329 1.06 -27.51 9.15
CA ILE A 329 2.18 -26.57 9.30
C ILE A 329 3.49 -27.17 8.76
N GLN A 330 3.78 -28.44 9.07
CA GLN A 330 4.98 -29.11 8.57
C GLN A 330 4.95 -29.34 7.05
N ASN A 331 3.83 -29.78 6.50
CA ASN A 331 3.68 -30.03 5.06
C ASN A 331 3.71 -28.75 4.21
N SER A 332 3.30 -27.62 4.79
CA SER A 332 3.33 -26.33 4.10
C SER A 332 4.70 -25.65 4.17
N MET A 333 5.53 -25.94 5.17
CA MET A 333 6.92 -25.51 5.22
C MET A 333 7.85 -26.27 4.25
N LEU A 334 7.52 -27.52 3.91
CA LEU A 334 8.31 -28.35 2.98
C LEU A 334 8.14 -27.97 1.49
N LYS A 335 7.19 -27.09 1.16
CA LYS A 335 6.88 -26.67 -0.22
C LYS A 335 7.37 -25.26 -0.59
N CYS A 336 8.26 -24.66 0.22
CA CYS A 336 8.87 -23.36 -0.02
C CYS A 336 10.36 -23.45 -0.32
#